data_AF-A0A7Y5U176-F1
#
_entry.id   AF-A0A7Y5U176-F1
#
_cell.length_a   1.000
_cell.length_b   1.000
_cell.length_c   1.000
_cell.angle_alpha   90.00
_cell.angle_beta   90.00
_cell.angle_gamma   90.00
#
_symmetry.space_group_name_H-M   'P 1'
#
loop_
_entity.id
_entity.type
_entity.pdbx_description
1 polymer ?
#
loop_
_entity_poly.entity_id
_entity_poly.type
_entity_poly.pdbx_seq_one_letter_code
_entity_poly.pdbx_strand_id
1 'polypeptide(L)'
;MPGSIALEDLADIFAVPPLPRRADARRSLNFDAAECVARRIEAGGITRYLYGGNAFLYHVTLDEFTDLLDWLAGFPPARWPIPSIGPSFGRAIDQARLLARHRFRAAMVLPCNDPRDPRGMEAGLRDIADAAGLPLILYLKAEDGFGRDTDAGLDAVGRLIDDGVAAAIKYAVVLDDPSKDPYLTGLLRRVDRRRVISGMG
;
A
#
# COMPACT_ATOMS: atom_id res chain seq x y z
N MET A 1 -4.33 19.89 4.82
CA MET A 1 -3.49 18.68 4.84
C MET A 1 -4.27 17.58 5.50
N PRO A 2 -4.39 16.38 4.90
CA PRO A 2 -4.87 15.21 5.64
C PRO A 2 -4.01 15.04 6.91
N GLY A 3 -4.64 14.70 8.03
CA GLY A 3 -3.96 14.60 9.32
C GLY A 3 -2.83 13.56 9.29
N SER A 4 -1.72 13.86 9.96
CA SER A 4 -0.59 12.94 10.13
C SER A 4 -1.07 11.56 10.63
N ILE A 5 -0.44 10.49 10.16
CA ILE A 5 -0.72 9.13 10.62
C ILE A 5 0.03 8.92 11.94
N ALA A 6 -0.72 8.75 13.03
CA ALA A 6 -0.18 8.41 14.33
C ALA A 6 0.00 6.89 14.46
N LEU A 7 0.74 6.42 15.47
CA LEU A 7 0.97 4.98 15.64
C LEU A 7 -0.31 4.24 16.04
N GLU A 8 -1.23 4.91 16.73
CA GLU A 8 -2.53 4.37 17.12
C GLU A 8 -3.43 4.14 15.90
N ASP A 9 -3.27 4.94 14.84
CA ASP A 9 -3.95 4.71 13.56
C ASP A 9 -3.53 3.38 12.93
N LEU A 10 -2.27 2.96 13.12
CA LEU A 10 -1.70 1.75 12.53
C LEU A 10 -1.98 0.48 13.36
N ALA A 11 -2.38 0.62 14.62
CA ALA A 11 -2.61 -0.48 15.55
C ALA A 11 -4.01 -1.10 15.41
N ASP A 12 -4.36 -1.56 14.20
CA ASP A 12 -5.68 -2.13 13.91
C ASP A 12 -5.64 -3.09 12.71
N ILE A 13 -6.80 -3.67 12.36
CA ILE A 13 -6.97 -4.59 11.24
C ILE A 13 -7.15 -3.79 9.95
N PHE A 14 -6.34 -4.12 8.94
CA PHE A 14 -6.43 -3.58 7.59
C PHE A 14 -7.10 -4.60 6.69
N ALA A 15 -8.36 -4.36 6.32
CA ALA A 15 -9.05 -5.19 5.34
C ALA A 15 -8.41 -5.02 3.96
N VAL A 16 -8.25 -6.13 3.24
CA VAL A 16 -7.73 -6.17 1.86
C VAL A 16 -8.82 -6.69 0.90
N PRO A 17 -9.89 -5.90 0.68
CA PRO A 17 -11.05 -6.33 -0.08
C PRO A 17 -10.73 -6.56 -1.57
N PRO A 18 -11.48 -7.44 -2.25
CA PRO A 18 -11.49 -7.49 -3.71
C PRO A 18 -12.15 -6.24 -4.30
N LEU A 19 -11.91 -5.98 -5.59
CA LEU A 19 -12.60 -4.96 -6.38
C LEU A 19 -13.49 -5.64 -7.43
N PRO A 20 -14.80 -5.81 -7.17
CA PRO A 20 -15.70 -6.51 -8.08
C PRO A 20 -15.80 -5.84 -9.46
N ARG A 21 -15.99 -6.65 -10.50
CA ARG A 21 -16.21 -6.20 -11.88
C ARG A 21 -17.59 -6.64 -12.37
N ARG A 22 -18.19 -5.86 -13.26
CA ARG A 22 -19.45 -6.19 -13.94
C ARG A 22 -19.19 -7.24 -15.02
N ALA A 23 -20.22 -8.04 -15.31
CA ALA A 23 -20.20 -9.00 -16.40
C ALA A 23 -20.51 -8.37 -17.78
N ASP A 24 -20.29 -7.06 -17.93
CA ASP A 24 -20.47 -6.36 -19.22
C ASP A 24 -19.27 -6.59 -20.17
N ALA A 25 -19.38 -6.08 -21.40
CA ALA A 25 -18.36 -6.25 -22.43
C ALA A 25 -17.01 -5.57 -22.07
N ARG A 26 -17.04 -4.50 -21.26
CA ARG A 26 -15.84 -3.75 -20.85
C ARG A 26 -15.25 -4.27 -19.53
N ARG A 27 -15.92 -5.22 -18.86
CA ARG A 27 -15.60 -5.69 -17.50
C ARG A 27 -15.44 -4.53 -16.51
N SER A 28 -16.32 -3.53 -16.60
CA SER A 28 -16.22 -2.29 -15.82
C SER A 28 -16.23 -2.54 -14.30
N LEU A 29 -15.69 -1.61 -13.52
CA LEU A 29 -15.72 -1.69 -12.06
C LEU A 29 -17.18 -1.68 -11.54
N ASN A 30 -17.45 -2.51 -10.55
CA ASN A 30 -18.77 -2.60 -9.92
C ASN A 30 -18.74 -2.03 -8.50
N PHE A 31 -18.87 -0.70 -8.40
CA PHE A 31 -18.83 0.00 -7.11
C PHE A 31 -20.02 -0.30 -6.20
N ASP A 32 -21.19 -0.65 -6.75
CA ASP A 32 -22.34 -1.08 -5.93
C ASP A 32 -22.01 -2.38 -5.18
N ALA A 33 -21.42 -3.35 -5.88
CA ALA A 33 -20.95 -4.59 -5.25
C ALA A 33 -19.75 -4.35 -4.32
N ALA A 34 -18.83 -3.45 -4.68
CA ALA A 34 -17.71 -3.06 -3.82
C ALA A 34 -18.20 -2.45 -2.50
N GLU A 35 -19.23 -1.60 -2.55
CA GLU A 35 -19.84 -0.98 -1.38
C GLU A 35 -20.56 -2.01 -0.48
N CYS A 36 -21.22 -3.02 -1.07
CA CYS A 36 -21.77 -4.13 -0.29
C CYS A 36 -20.69 -4.88 0.50
N VAL A 37 -19.53 -5.13 -0.12
CA VAL A 37 -18.38 -5.74 0.57
C VAL A 37 -17.84 -4.80 1.67
N ALA A 38 -17.68 -3.51 1.36
CA ALA A 38 -17.16 -2.53 2.32
C ALA A 38 -18.06 -2.40 3.56
N ARG A 39 -19.39 -2.38 3.39
CA ARG A 39 -20.37 -2.38 4.48
C ARG A 39 -20.31 -3.63 5.33
N ARG A 40 -20.10 -4.80 4.72
CA ARG A 40 -19.98 -6.06 5.48
C ARG A 40 -18.73 -6.07 6.35
N ILE A 41 -17.62 -5.55 5.84
CA ILE A 41 -16.37 -5.36 6.60
C ILE A 41 -16.58 -4.37 7.76
N GLU A 42 -17.25 -3.24 7.49
CA GLU A 42 -17.57 -2.21 8.50
C GLU A 42 -18.46 -2.77 9.62
N ALA A 43 -19.47 -3.58 9.28
CA ALA A 43 -20.34 -4.24 10.25
C ALA A 43 -19.57 -5.22 11.16
N GLY A 44 -18.39 -5.66 10.75
CA GLY A 44 -17.45 -6.44 11.57
C GLY A 44 -16.53 -5.58 12.46
N GLY A 45 -16.70 -4.26 12.46
CA GLY A 45 -15.88 -3.31 13.22
C GLY A 45 -14.58 -2.89 12.54
N ILE A 46 -14.31 -3.33 11.31
CA ILE A 46 -13.07 -3.03 10.60
C ILE A 46 -13.26 -1.77 9.75
N THR A 47 -12.37 -0.79 9.92
CA THR A 47 -12.51 0.55 9.33
C THR A 47 -11.39 0.95 8.38
N ARG A 48 -10.33 0.14 8.23
CA ARG A 48 -9.20 0.40 7.33
C ARG A 48 -9.28 -0.48 6.10
N TYR A 49 -9.27 0.15 4.93
CA TYR A 49 -9.50 -0.52 3.65
C TYR A 49 -8.31 -0.32 2.72
N LEU A 50 -7.47 -1.33 2.62
CA LEU A 50 -6.29 -1.34 1.77
C LEU A 50 -6.61 -2.04 0.45
N TYR A 51 -6.90 -1.25 -0.58
CA TYR A 51 -7.14 -1.74 -1.94
C TYR A 51 -5.81 -1.90 -2.66
N GLY A 52 -5.37 -3.14 -2.88
CA GLY A 52 -4.07 -3.43 -3.50
C GLY A 52 -4.07 -4.72 -4.29
N GLY A 53 -3.23 -5.68 -3.89
CA GLY A 53 -3.07 -6.94 -4.63
C GLY A 53 -4.36 -7.76 -4.77
N ASN A 54 -5.12 -7.93 -3.68
CA ASN A 54 -6.40 -8.66 -3.71
C ASN A 54 -7.46 -7.99 -4.59
N ALA A 55 -7.35 -6.67 -4.78
CA ALA A 55 -8.17 -5.89 -5.68
C ALA A 55 -7.65 -5.87 -7.13
N PHE A 56 -6.55 -6.59 -7.43
CA PHE A 56 -5.90 -6.64 -8.73
C PHE A 56 -5.51 -5.24 -9.28
N LEU A 57 -5.11 -4.30 -8.41
CA LEU A 57 -4.77 -2.94 -8.85
C LEU A 57 -3.53 -2.85 -9.76
N TYR A 58 -2.73 -3.91 -9.85
CA TYR A 58 -1.67 -4.00 -10.87
C TYR A 58 -2.21 -4.12 -12.30
N HIS A 59 -3.51 -4.39 -12.49
CA HIS A 59 -4.15 -4.55 -13.80
C HIS A 59 -5.13 -3.44 -14.20
N VAL A 60 -5.43 -2.49 -13.32
CA VAL A 60 -6.39 -1.42 -13.66
C VAL A 60 -5.81 -0.46 -14.70
N THR A 61 -6.63 0.19 -15.52
CA THR A 61 -6.18 1.31 -16.35
C THR A 61 -6.06 2.59 -15.52
N LEU A 62 -5.52 3.68 -16.08
CA LEU A 62 -5.55 4.99 -15.41
C LEU A 62 -6.96 5.55 -15.28
N ASP A 63 -7.84 5.29 -16.25
CA ASP A 63 -9.25 5.70 -16.18
C ASP A 63 -9.97 4.96 -15.05
N GLU A 64 -9.81 3.62 -14.98
CA GLU A 64 -10.36 2.81 -13.88
C GLU A 64 -9.79 3.21 -12.52
N PHE A 65 -8.51 3.60 -12.49
CA PHE A 65 -7.89 4.09 -11.27
C PHE A 65 -8.47 5.44 -10.84
N THR A 66 -8.77 6.34 -11.78
CA THR A 66 -9.42 7.63 -11.49
C THR A 66 -10.81 7.39 -10.89
N ASP A 67 -11.63 6.55 -11.54
CA ASP A 67 -12.95 6.18 -11.03
C ASP A 67 -12.87 5.55 -9.63
N LEU A 68 -11.87 4.72 -9.38
CA LEU A 68 -11.62 4.12 -8.06
C LEU A 68 -11.29 5.18 -7.01
N LEU A 69 -10.45 6.16 -7.33
CA LEU A 69 -10.10 7.24 -6.39
C LEU A 69 -11.32 8.11 -6.06
N ASP A 70 -12.16 8.42 -7.04
CA ASP A 70 -13.41 9.16 -6.82
C ASP A 70 -14.36 8.40 -5.88
N TRP A 71 -14.53 7.10 -6.09
CA TRP A 71 -15.33 6.26 -5.21
C TRP A 71 -14.77 6.19 -3.79
N LEU A 72 -13.45 5.96 -3.64
CA LEU A 72 -12.78 5.92 -2.34
C LEU A 72 -12.84 7.27 -1.61
N ALA A 73 -12.75 8.38 -2.34
CA ALA A 73 -12.86 9.72 -1.76
C ALA A 73 -14.27 10.02 -1.21
N GLY A 74 -15.29 9.28 -1.66
CA GLY A 74 -16.65 9.33 -1.14
C GLY A 74 -16.88 8.56 0.16
N PHE A 75 -15.87 7.85 0.68
CA PHE A 75 -15.99 7.12 1.95
C PHE A 75 -16.31 8.07 3.12
N PRO A 76 -17.18 7.66 4.07
CA PRO A 76 -17.45 8.45 5.26
C PRO A 76 -16.19 8.53 6.13
N PRO A 77 -16.06 9.54 7.03
CA PRO A 77 -14.86 9.73 7.86
C PRO A 77 -14.47 8.52 8.72
N ALA A 78 -15.43 7.65 9.05
CA ALA A 78 -15.18 6.44 9.80
C ALA A 78 -14.40 5.37 9.01
N ARG A 79 -14.42 5.41 7.67
CA ARG A 79 -13.66 4.49 6.82
C ARG A 79 -12.38 5.18 6.35
N TRP A 80 -11.25 4.51 6.56
CA TRP A 80 -9.96 4.95 6.04
C TRP A 80 -9.60 4.16 4.78
N PRO A 81 -9.78 4.75 3.58
CA PRO A 81 -9.35 4.14 2.32
C PRO A 81 -7.84 4.36 2.09
N ILE A 82 -7.17 3.30 1.63
CA ILE A 82 -5.76 3.28 1.26
C ILE A 82 -5.65 2.66 -0.14
N PRO A 83 -5.65 3.48 -1.21
CA PRO A 83 -5.41 2.99 -2.57
C PRO A 83 -3.95 2.57 -2.75
N SER A 84 -3.71 1.56 -3.59
CA SER A 84 -2.35 1.18 -3.98
C SER A 84 -1.98 1.64 -5.38
N ILE A 85 -0.70 1.95 -5.59
CA ILE A 85 -0.12 2.43 -6.84
C ILE A 85 1.03 1.54 -7.33
N GLY A 86 1.43 1.70 -8.58
CA GLY A 86 2.44 0.88 -9.25
C GLY A 86 1.83 -0.33 -9.98
N PRO A 87 2.60 -1.42 -10.18
CA PRO A 87 3.87 -1.72 -9.51
C PRO A 87 5.09 -1.01 -10.13
N SER A 88 5.10 -0.71 -11.43
CA SER A 88 6.25 -0.06 -12.07
C SER A 88 6.35 1.43 -11.74
N PHE A 89 7.56 1.98 -11.72
CA PHE A 89 7.83 3.38 -11.35
C PHE A 89 7.03 4.39 -12.18
N GLY A 90 7.10 4.29 -13.52
CA GLY A 90 6.40 5.24 -14.40
C GLY A 90 4.89 5.27 -14.13
N ARG A 91 4.27 4.09 -13.96
CA ARG A 91 2.86 3.98 -13.61
C ARG A 91 2.55 4.53 -12.22
N ALA A 92 3.41 4.26 -11.23
CA ALA A 92 3.24 4.78 -9.88
C ALA A 92 3.29 6.32 -9.86
N ILE A 93 4.19 6.94 -10.63
CA ILE A 93 4.28 8.40 -10.77
C ILE A 93 3.01 9.00 -11.40
N ASP A 94 2.47 8.38 -12.45
CA ASP A 94 1.22 8.85 -13.07
C ASP A 94 0.03 8.73 -12.09
N GLN A 95 -0.04 7.61 -11.36
CA GLN A 95 -1.05 7.40 -10.33
C GLN A 95 -0.88 8.33 -9.12
N ALA A 96 0.36 8.65 -8.72
CA ALA A 96 0.66 9.58 -7.63
C ALA A 96 0.10 10.99 -7.92
N ARG A 97 0.25 11.47 -9.16
CA ARG A 97 -0.34 12.76 -9.59
C ARG A 97 -1.87 12.77 -9.55
N LEU A 98 -2.51 11.61 -9.74
CA LEU A 98 -3.95 11.47 -9.56
C LEU A 98 -4.31 11.48 -8.07
N LEU A 99 -3.58 10.75 -7.23
CA LEU A 99 -3.77 10.74 -5.77
C LEU A 99 -3.72 12.13 -5.15
N ALA A 100 -2.79 12.98 -5.61
CA ALA A 100 -2.60 14.35 -5.11
C ALA A 100 -3.85 15.25 -5.27
N ARG A 101 -4.83 14.84 -6.09
CA ARG A 101 -6.11 15.55 -6.28
C ARG A 101 -7.12 15.25 -5.17
N HIS A 102 -6.85 14.25 -4.32
CA HIS A 102 -7.71 13.78 -3.25
C HIS A 102 -7.08 14.01 -1.87
N ARG A 103 -7.82 13.68 -0.80
CA ARG A 103 -7.37 13.86 0.60
C ARG A 103 -7.09 12.54 1.31
N PHE A 104 -6.47 11.59 0.62
CA PHE A 104 -6.02 10.34 1.24
C PHE A 104 -4.91 10.61 2.26
N ARG A 105 -4.85 9.82 3.33
CA ARG A 105 -3.80 9.94 4.36
C ARG A 105 -2.52 9.20 3.98
N ALA A 106 -2.64 8.14 3.18
CA ALA A 106 -1.54 7.33 2.68
C ALA A 106 -1.96 6.56 1.41
N ALA A 107 -0.97 6.08 0.67
CA ALA A 107 -1.14 5.11 -0.41
C ALA A 107 -0.10 3.99 -0.27
N MET A 108 -0.44 2.76 -0.68
CA MET A 108 0.52 1.66 -0.67
C MET A 108 1.21 1.52 -2.03
N VAL A 109 2.51 1.29 -2.06
CA VAL A 109 3.20 0.95 -3.32
C VAL A 109 3.18 -0.56 -3.51
N LEU A 110 2.69 -1.01 -4.67
CA LEU A 110 2.70 -2.43 -5.05
C LEU A 110 4.14 -2.86 -5.42
N PRO A 111 4.59 -4.05 -4.99
CA PRO A 111 5.92 -4.54 -5.29
C PRO A 111 6.07 -4.81 -6.79
N CYS A 112 7.23 -4.47 -7.32
CA CYS A 112 7.61 -4.74 -8.70
C CYS A 112 8.73 -5.79 -8.75
N ASN A 113 8.60 -6.77 -9.64
CA ASN A 113 9.56 -7.88 -9.74
C ASN A 113 10.72 -7.61 -10.71
N ASP A 114 10.79 -6.44 -11.34
CA ASP A 114 11.89 -6.02 -12.22
C ASP A 114 13.23 -5.91 -11.45
N PRO A 115 14.40 -5.83 -12.12
CA PRO A 115 15.68 -5.65 -11.43
C PRO A 115 15.68 -4.45 -10.46
N ARG A 116 16.15 -4.66 -9.23
CA ARG A 116 16.11 -3.69 -8.14
C ARG A 116 17.48 -3.46 -7.54
N ASP A 117 17.79 -2.19 -7.29
CA ASP A 117 18.92 -1.74 -6.50
C ASP A 117 18.39 -0.93 -5.31
N PRO A 118 18.89 -1.13 -4.08
CA PRO A 118 18.39 -0.41 -2.90
C PRO A 118 18.38 1.10 -3.04
N ARG A 119 19.41 1.70 -3.66
CA ARG A 119 19.50 3.17 -3.82
C ARG A 119 18.50 3.67 -4.85
N GLY A 120 18.34 2.94 -5.95
CA GLY A 120 17.33 3.24 -6.97
C GLY A 120 15.90 3.15 -6.43
N MET A 121 15.62 2.12 -5.63
CA MET A 121 14.33 1.94 -4.96
C MET A 121 14.03 3.09 -3.99
N GLU A 122 15.00 3.45 -3.15
CA GLU A 122 14.85 4.56 -2.21
C GLU A 122 14.56 5.88 -2.93
N ALA A 123 15.34 6.22 -3.96
CA ALA A 123 15.14 7.44 -4.74
C ALA A 123 13.76 7.46 -5.42
N GLY A 124 13.38 6.38 -6.10
CA GLY A 124 12.09 6.31 -6.79
C GLY A 124 10.90 6.40 -5.85
N LEU A 125 10.98 5.83 -4.64
CA LEU A 125 9.91 5.93 -3.65
C LEU A 125 9.77 7.34 -3.08
N ARG A 126 10.87 8.08 -2.93
CA ARG A 126 10.84 9.51 -2.58
C ARG A 126 10.14 10.33 -3.65
N ASP A 127 10.52 10.14 -4.92
CA ASP A 127 9.87 10.82 -6.05
C ASP A 127 8.37 10.54 -6.12
N ILE A 128 7.97 9.30 -5.85
CA ILE A 128 6.55 8.88 -5.80
C ILE A 128 5.82 9.56 -4.64
N ALA A 129 6.39 9.56 -3.43
CA ALA A 129 5.79 10.20 -2.26
C ALA A 129 5.62 11.71 -2.46
N ASP A 130 6.65 12.37 -3.01
CA ASP A 130 6.63 13.80 -3.34
C ASP A 130 5.55 14.12 -4.38
N ALA A 131 5.45 13.31 -5.44
CA ALA A 131 4.42 13.47 -6.47
C ALA A 131 3.00 13.24 -5.93
N ALA A 132 2.83 12.35 -4.95
CA ALA A 132 1.54 12.06 -4.33
C ALA A 132 1.15 13.09 -3.26
N GLY A 133 2.13 13.76 -2.66
CA GLY A 133 1.92 14.68 -1.54
C GLY A 133 1.43 13.99 -0.25
N LEU A 134 1.71 12.69 -0.11
CA LEU A 134 1.31 11.87 1.04
C LEU A 134 2.34 10.78 1.34
N PRO A 135 2.44 10.30 2.59
CA PRO A 135 3.35 9.21 2.93
C PRO A 135 2.89 7.88 2.33
N LEU A 136 3.86 7.02 2.05
CA LEU A 136 3.64 5.70 1.48
C LEU A 136 3.47 4.61 2.54
N ILE A 137 2.86 3.50 2.14
CA ILE A 137 2.97 2.21 2.83
C ILE A 137 3.83 1.31 1.94
N LEU A 138 4.97 0.85 2.46
CA LEU A 138 5.89 0.00 1.72
C LEU A 138 5.43 -1.45 1.82
N TYR A 139 5.23 -2.12 0.69
CA TYR A 139 4.82 -3.52 0.67
C TYR A 139 6.02 -4.45 0.43
N LEU A 140 6.49 -5.10 1.51
CA LEU A 140 7.55 -6.11 1.45
C LEU A 140 6.92 -7.50 1.30
N LYS A 141 7.15 -8.15 0.14
CA LYS A 141 6.58 -9.46 -0.20
C LYS A 141 7.65 -10.53 -0.52
N ALA A 142 8.90 -10.12 -0.64
CA ALA A 142 10.04 -11.00 -0.87
C ALA A 142 11.28 -10.41 -0.20
N GLU A 143 12.20 -11.26 0.23
CA GLU A 143 13.44 -10.84 0.91
C GLU A 143 14.33 -9.97 0.00
N ASP A 144 14.28 -10.22 -1.31
CA ASP A 144 15.00 -9.44 -2.33
C ASP A 144 14.16 -8.29 -2.93
N GLY A 145 13.02 -7.97 -2.31
CA GLY A 145 12.07 -6.98 -2.78
C GLY A 145 12.60 -5.53 -2.77
N PHE A 146 13.71 -5.28 -2.07
CA PHE A 146 14.42 -4.00 -2.06
C PHE A 146 15.83 -4.08 -2.65
N GLY A 147 16.14 -5.16 -3.37
CA GLY A 147 17.46 -5.46 -3.93
C GLY A 147 18.05 -6.74 -3.35
N ARG A 148 19.13 -7.22 -3.97
CA ARG A 148 19.81 -8.49 -3.59
C ARG A 148 20.67 -8.37 -2.32
N ASP A 149 21.08 -7.16 -1.98
CA ASP A 149 21.75 -6.88 -0.71
C ASP A 149 20.69 -6.59 0.35
N THR A 150 20.40 -7.60 1.17
CA THR A 150 19.36 -7.55 2.19
C THR A 150 19.58 -6.44 3.20
N ASP A 151 20.80 -6.24 3.71
CA ASP A 151 21.06 -5.23 4.72
C ASP A 151 20.96 -3.82 4.13
N ALA A 152 21.52 -3.60 2.94
CA ALA A 152 21.37 -2.30 2.25
C ALA A 152 19.91 -1.99 1.91
N GLY A 153 19.13 -3.00 1.53
CA GLY A 153 17.69 -2.89 1.29
C GLY A 153 16.92 -2.52 2.56
N LEU A 154 17.17 -3.21 3.68
CA LEU A 154 16.54 -2.91 4.96
C LEU A 154 16.96 -1.55 5.52
N ASP A 155 18.23 -1.14 5.33
CA ASP A 155 18.71 0.20 5.68
C ASP A 155 17.95 1.29 4.91
N ALA A 156 17.68 1.08 3.62
CA ALA A 156 16.87 1.99 2.81
C ALA A 156 15.43 2.09 3.32
N VAL A 157 14.82 0.95 3.68
CA VAL A 157 13.49 0.91 4.30
C VAL A 157 13.46 1.70 5.61
N GLY A 158 14.48 1.53 6.46
CA GLY A 158 14.62 2.29 7.71
C GLY A 158 14.64 3.80 7.47
N ARG A 159 15.51 4.27 6.56
CA ARG A 159 15.60 5.70 6.19
C ARG A 159 14.28 6.25 5.65
N LEU A 160 13.57 5.50 4.81
CA LEU A 160 12.27 5.93 4.27
C LEU A 160 11.22 6.12 5.37
N ILE A 161 11.24 5.30 6.42
CA ILE A 161 10.35 5.45 7.58
C ILE A 161 10.77 6.63 8.45
N ASP A 162 12.05 6.75 8.77
CA ASP A 162 12.59 7.79 9.64
C ASP A 162 12.39 9.19 9.04
N ASP A 163 12.54 9.32 7.72
CA ASP A 163 12.34 10.57 6.98
C ASP A 163 10.86 10.90 6.72
N GLY A 164 9.93 10.01 7.11
CA GLY A 164 8.49 10.20 6.91
C GLY A 164 8.01 10.02 5.47
N VAL A 165 8.87 9.56 4.56
CA VAL A 165 8.50 9.19 3.17
C VAL A 165 7.50 8.04 3.20
N ALA A 166 7.71 7.09 4.11
CA ALA A 166 6.78 6.02 4.42
C ALA A 166 6.24 6.15 5.85
N ALA A 167 4.95 5.90 6.03
CA ALA A 167 4.33 5.86 7.35
C ALA A 167 4.36 4.45 7.96
N ALA A 168 4.28 3.41 7.13
CA ALA A 168 4.14 2.03 7.57
C ALA A 168 4.70 1.04 6.54
N ILE A 169 4.81 -0.21 6.98
CA ILE A 169 5.22 -1.35 6.17
C ILE A 169 4.12 -2.38 6.21
N LYS A 170 3.67 -2.84 5.04
CA LYS A 170 2.92 -4.08 4.93
C LYS A 170 3.92 -5.21 4.73
N TYR A 171 3.98 -6.14 5.67
CA TYR A 171 4.91 -7.26 5.64
C TYR A 171 4.20 -8.57 5.24
N ALA A 172 4.54 -9.17 4.11
CA ALA A 172 3.99 -10.45 3.67
C ALA A 172 5.02 -11.29 2.89
N VAL A 173 6.25 -11.38 3.42
CA VAL A 173 7.24 -12.34 2.93
C VAL A 173 6.74 -13.74 3.31
N VAL A 174 6.69 -14.64 2.34
CA VAL A 174 6.25 -16.03 2.56
C VAL A 174 7.47 -16.87 2.88
N LEU A 175 7.42 -17.57 4.02
CA LEU A 175 8.47 -18.46 4.51
C LEU A 175 7.88 -19.84 4.76
N ASP A 176 8.72 -20.88 4.60
CA ASP A 176 8.32 -22.25 4.94
C ASP A 176 8.08 -22.44 6.44
N ASP A 177 8.90 -21.77 7.27
CA ASP A 177 8.78 -21.74 8.74
C ASP A 177 8.70 -20.29 9.24
N PRO A 178 7.49 -19.75 9.52
CA PRO A 178 7.32 -18.36 9.93
C PRO A 178 7.87 -18.06 11.33
N SER A 179 8.26 -19.07 12.11
CA SER A 179 8.96 -18.85 13.39
C SER A 179 10.43 -18.45 13.20
N LYS A 180 10.97 -18.65 11.98
CA LYS A 180 12.35 -18.35 11.61
C LYS A 180 12.37 -17.28 10.54
N ASP A 181 12.19 -16.04 10.96
CA ASP A 181 12.16 -14.89 10.06
C ASP A 181 13.34 -13.94 10.32
N PRO A 182 14.54 -14.24 9.77
CA PRO A 182 15.70 -13.38 9.91
C PRO A 182 15.50 -12.03 9.19
N TYR A 183 14.70 -11.99 8.13
CA TYR A 183 14.40 -10.78 7.38
C TYR A 183 13.54 -9.81 8.21
N LEU A 184 12.44 -10.29 8.82
CA LEU A 184 11.64 -9.51 9.76
C LEU A 184 12.48 -9.11 10.98
N THR A 185 13.33 -9.99 11.51
CA THR A 185 14.24 -9.65 12.61
C THR A 185 15.17 -8.49 12.22
N GLY A 186 15.73 -8.53 11.02
CA GLY A 186 16.57 -7.46 10.47
C GLY A 186 15.82 -6.16 10.25
N LEU A 187 14.56 -6.24 9.82
CA LEU A 187 13.66 -5.10 9.65
C LEU A 187 13.34 -4.42 10.98
N LEU A 188 12.99 -5.21 12.00
CA LEU A 188 12.59 -4.72 13.33
C LEU A 188 13.75 -4.10 14.13
N ARG A 189 15.01 -4.27 13.69
CA ARG A 189 16.16 -3.52 14.22
C ARG A 189 16.20 -2.07 13.73
N ARG A 190 15.55 -1.80 12.60
CA ARG A 190 15.58 -0.50 11.90
C ARG A 190 14.25 0.24 11.98
N VAL A 191 13.15 -0.49 12.14
CA VAL A 191 11.79 0.06 12.11
C VAL A 191 11.04 -0.33 13.38
N ASP A 192 10.34 0.64 13.99
CA ASP A 192 9.44 0.38 15.11
C ASP A 192 8.37 -0.64 14.70
N ARG A 193 8.25 -1.73 15.47
CA ARG A 193 7.26 -2.80 15.24
C ARG A 193 5.83 -2.28 15.06
N ARG A 194 5.48 -1.15 15.68
CA ARG A 194 4.14 -0.53 15.59
C ARG A 194 3.84 0.04 14.20
N ARG A 195 4.86 0.19 13.34
CA ARG A 195 4.73 0.59 11.94
C ARG A 195 4.65 -0.60 10.98
N VAL A 196 4.75 -1.84 11.49
CA VAL A 196 4.70 -3.06 10.67
C VAL A 196 3.32 -3.69 10.77
N ILE A 197 2.61 -3.72 9.65
CA ILE A 197 1.29 -4.33 9.48
C ILE A 197 1.49 -5.71 8.87
N SER A 198 1.04 -6.76 9.57
CA SER A 198 1.09 -8.12 9.01
C SER A 198 0.15 -8.23 7.81
N GLY A 199 0.69 -8.68 6.68
CA GLY A 199 -0.05 -9.01 5.47
C GLY A 199 -0.30 -10.50 5.29
N MET A 200 0.28 -11.34 6.15
CA MET A 200 -0.04 -12.76 6.29
C MET A 200 -0.88 -12.92 7.56
N GLY A 201 -2.11 -13.39 7.40
CA GLY A 201 -3.01 -13.68 8.51
C GLY A 201 -2.50 -14.80 9.40
#